data_AF-L0R7S7-F1
#
_entry.id   AF-L0R7S7-F1
#
_cell.length_a   1.000
_cell.length_b   1.000
_cell.length_c   1.000
_cell.angle_alpha   90.00
_cell.angle_beta   90.00
_cell.angle_gamma   90.00
#
_symmetry.space_group_name_H-M   'P 1'
#
loop_
_entity.id
_entity.type
_entity.pdbx_description
1 polymer ?
#
loop_
_entity_poly.entity_id
_entity_poly.type
_entity_poly.pdbx_seq_one_letter_code
_entity_poly.pdbx_strand_id
1 'polypeptide(L)'
;MISYIDDIKTKYTENISAYIPIQRAGIYFLTLYFFAYYFQKCPENIATLQPIDGFWNHLLELDILYFIDPSKGLIPSMKIKYHILTIATVTTTAFLTTYLKKGMYDFYIKIHKDFDTFIDDCKKKSLAAKNNNDVINIELSRDIAPDLQKTERKISKYTSITELFIGIALLSFVNFYFNFKILSINTLIFTTSTTLIIILNFISIKLYFEEFLPIYTLVKSLRGEIP
;
A
#
# COMPACT_ATOMS: atom_id res chain seq x y z
N MET A 1 29.35 8.20 -0.02
CA MET A 1 28.86 7.57 -1.26
C MET A 1 27.86 6.50 -0.81
N ILE A 2 26.57 6.69 -1.04
CA ILE A 2 25.54 5.69 -0.68
C ILE A 2 25.81 4.45 -1.54
N SER A 3 25.80 3.25 -0.95
CA SER A 3 25.98 2.01 -1.72
C SER A 3 24.89 1.92 -2.78
N TYR A 4 25.19 1.45 -4.00
CA TYR A 4 24.18 1.26 -5.05
C TYR A 4 23.02 0.36 -4.57
N ILE A 5 23.30 -0.57 -3.66
CA ILE A 5 22.32 -1.43 -3.01
C ILE A 5 21.36 -0.63 -2.12
N ASP A 6 21.88 0.37 -1.39
CA ASP A 6 21.06 1.25 -0.54
C ASP A 6 20.18 2.18 -1.39
N ASP A 7 20.67 2.63 -2.56
CA ASP A 7 19.87 3.38 -3.54
C ASP A 7 18.72 2.53 -4.08
N ILE A 8 18.98 1.26 -4.44
CA ILE A 8 17.93 0.31 -4.87
C ILE A 8 16.90 0.09 -3.75
N LYS A 9 17.34 -0.05 -2.50
CA LYS A 9 16.42 -0.23 -1.36
C LYS A 9 15.57 1.02 -1.11
N THR A 10 16.16 2.20 -1.26
CA THR A 10 15.47 3.48 -1.16
C THR A 10 14.44 3.63 -2.27
N LYS A 11 14.82 3.33 -3.52
CA LYS A 11 13.92 3.38 -4.67
C LYS A 11 12.77 2.38 -4.56
N TYR A 12 13.03 1.18 -4.04
CA TYR A 12 11.98 0.24 -3.70
C TYR A 12 10.98 0.87 -2.71
N THR A 13 11.49 1.48 -1.64
CA THR A 13 10.69 2.12 -0.60
C THR A 13 9.86 3.28 -1.14
N GLU A 14 10.41 4.10 -2.04
CA GLU A 14 9.67 5.16 -2.74
C GLU A 14 8.56 4.59 -3.62
N ASN A 15 8.85 3.56 -4.42
CA ASN A 15 7.87 2.97 -5.34
C ASN A 15 6.69 2.31 -4.61
N ILE A 16 6.92 1.80 -3.39
CA ILE A 16 5.86 1.23 -2.54
C ILE A 16 5.14 2.27 -1.68
N SER A 17 5.76 3.42 -1.40
CA SER A 17 5.16 4.51 -0.63
C SER A 17 4.57 5.62 -1.51
N ALA A 18 4.77 5.53 -2.83
CA ALA A 18 4.26 6.46 -3.82
C ALA A 18 2.78 6.76 -3.52
N TYR A 19 2.52 8.02 -3.22
CA TYR A 19 1.28 8.51 -2.66
C TYR A 19 0.11 8.25 -3.61
N ILE A 20 -0.88 7.43 -3.21
CA ILE A 20 -2.12 7.21 -3.98
C ILE A 20 -3.33 7.75 -3.19
N PRO A 21 -3.54 9.08 -3.17
CA PRO A 21 -4.53 9.73 -2.33
C PRO A 21 -5.96 9.29 -2.64
N ILE A 22 -6.27 9.02 -3.91
CA ILE A 22 -7.62 8.61 -4.35
C ILE A 22 -8.00 7.25 -3.74
N GLN A 23 -7.06 6.31 -3.65
CA GLN A 23 -7.36 4.98 -3.13
C GLN A 23 -7.52 4.99 -1.62
N ARG A 24 -6.67 5.75 -0.92
CA ARG A 24 -6.80 5.94 0.52
C ARG A 24 -8.09 6.67 0.87
N ALA A 25 -8.55 7.60 0.02
CA ALA A 25 -9.89 8.17 0.13
C ALA A 25 -10.98 7.09 -0.06
N GLY A 26 -10.83 6.19 -1.02
CA GLY A 26 -11.73 5.04 -1.19
C GLY A 26 -11.80 4.13 0.04
N ILE A 27 -10.65 3.74 0.61
CA ILE A 27 -10.57 2.95 1.84
C ILE A 27 -11.20 3.72 3.01
N TYR A 28 -10.96 5.02 3.10
CA TYR A 28 -11.57 5.90 4.10
C TYR A 28 -13.10 5.86 4.02
N PHE A 29 -13.69 6.07 2.84
CA PHE A 29 -15.15 6.03 2.68
C PHE A 29 -15.73 4.63 2.96
N LEU A 30 -15.04 3.57 2.53
CA LEU A 30 -15.48 2.19 2.76
C LEU A 30 -15.46 1.83 4.25
N THR A 31 -14.39 2.17 4.96
CA THR A 31 -14.27 1.92 6.41
C THR A 31 -15.23 2.80 7.21
N LEU A 32 -15.43 4.05 6.81
CA LEU A 32 -16.42 4.95 7.41
C LEU A 32 -17.85 4.40 7.28
N TYR A 33 -18.23 3.98 6.07
CA TYR A 33 -19.52 3.34 5.83
C TYR A 33 -19.68 2.06 6.65
N PHE A 34 -18.63 1.22 6.72
CA PHE A 34 -18.63 0.01 7.52
C PHE A 34 -18.91 0.31 8.99
N PHE A 35 -18.16 1.23 9.62
CA PHE A 35 -18.36 1.54 11.04
C PHE A 35 -19.75 2.13 11.29
N ALA A 36 -20.21 3.04 10.43
CA ALA A 36 -21.56 3.61 10.53
C ALA A 36 -22.64 2.52 10.49
N TYR A 37 -22.57 1.62 9.50
CA TYR A 37 -23.53 0.52 9.36
C TYR A 37 -23.43 -0.48 10.52
N TYR A 38 -22.21 -0.86 10.89
CA TYR A 38 -21.93 -1.85 11.91
C TYR A 38 -22.49 -1.44 13.27
N PHE A 39 -22.19 -0.22 13.71
CA PHE A 39 -22.66 0.30 14.99
C PHE A 39 -24.15 0.64 14.98
N GLN A 40 -24.74 0.96 13.82
CA GLN A 40 -26.19 1.09 13.70
C GLN A 40 -26.91 -0.26 13.90
N LYS A 41 -26.33 -1.37 13.45
CA LYS A 41 -26.91 -2.72 13.58
C LYS A 41 -26.56 -3.43 14.89
N CYS A 42 -25.45 -3.08 15.51
CA CYS A 42 -24.98 -3.65 16.78
C CYS A 42 -24.72 -2.54 17.82
N PRO A 43 -25.77 -1.84 18.30
CA PRO A 43 -25.61 -0.69 19.18
C PRO A 43 -25.02 -1.05 20.55
N GLU A 44 -25.20 -2.29 21.01
CA GLU A 44 -24.59 -2.83 22.24
C GLU A 44 -23.05 -2.84 22.21
N ASN A 45 -22.44 -2.98 21.03
CA ASN A 45 -20.98 -2.92 20.85
C ASN A 45 -20.44 -1.47 20.84
N ILE A 46 -21.31 -0.46 20.86
CA ILE A 46 -20.89 0.95 21.05
C ILE A 46 -20.60 1.21 22.53
N ALA A 47 -21.33 0.57 23.45
CA ALA A 47 -21.20 0.79 24.88
C ALA A 47 -19.81 0.36 25.41
N THR A 48 -19.18 -0.62 24.78
CA THR A 48 -17.82 -1.07 25.10
C THR A 48 -16.72 -0.10 24.62
N LEU A 49 -17.06 0.86 23.76
CA LEU A 49 -16.15 1.88 23.23
C LEU A 49 -16.34 3.24 23.91
N GLN A 50 -17.24 3.38 24.88
CA GLN A 50 -17.38 4.62 25.65
C GLN A 50 -16.18 4.76 26.59
N PRO A 51 -15.29 5.75 26.39
CA PRO A 51 -14.34 6.08 27.43
C PRO A 51 -15.10 6.78 28.57
N ILE A 52 -14.63 6.51 29.79
CA ILE A 52 -14.82 7.21 31.07
C ILE A 52 -15.69 8.48 31.00
N ASP A 53 -16.71 8.54 31.86
CA ASP A 53 -17.69 9.61 32.04
C ASP A 53 -17.14 11.04 31.87
N GLY A 54 -17.83 11.88 31.08
CA GLY A 54 -17.54 13.33 30.94
C GLY A 54 -17.68 13.91 29.53
N PHE A 55 -17.21 15.15 29.37
CA PHE A 55 -17.22 16.00 28.16
C PHE A 55 -16.78 15.29 26.87
N TRP A 56 -15.87 14.33 26.96
CA TRP A 56 -15.38 13.54 25.83
C TRP A 56 -16.45 12.65 25.20
N ASN A 57 -17.38 12.09 25.99
CA ASN A 57 -18.50 11.33 25.44
C ASN A 57 -19.44 12.21 24.62
N HIS A 58 -19.61 13.47 25.02
CA HIS A 58 -20.43 14.40 24.27
C HIS A 58 -19.78 14.80 22.93
N LEU A 59 -18.46 15.02 22.92
CA LEU A 59 -17.70 15.27 21.69
C LEU A 59 -17.75 14.08 20.72
N LEU A 60 -17.60 12.84 21.20
CA LEU A 60 -17.63 11.64 20.36
C LEU A 60 -19.01 11.33 19.75
N GLU A 61 -20.06 11.87 20.35
CA GLU A 61 -21.45 11.80 19.90
C GLU A 61 -21.82 12.90 18.89
N LEU A 62 -21.00 13.95 18.75
CA LEU A 62 -21.25 15.02 17.79
C LEU A 62 -21.20 14.50 16.35
N ASP A 63 -22.12 15.02 15.55
CA ASP A 63 -22.21 14.76 14.13
C ASP A 63 -21.32 15.73 13.35
N ILE A 64 -20.40 15.19 12.54
CA ILE A 64 -19.70 15.99 11.52
C ILE A 64 -20.62 16.10 10.32
N LEU A 65 -21.03 17.35 10.03
CA LEU A 65 -21.72 17.70 8.81
C LEU A 65 -20.69 17.85 7.68
N TYR A 66 -20.90 17.11 6.59
CA TYR A 66 -20.12 17.26 5.37
C TYR A 66 -20.65 18.44 4.54
N PHE A 67 -19.76 19.35 4.11
CA PHE A 67 -20.05 20.65 3.48
C PHE A 67 -20.66 20.61 2.05
N ILE A 68 -21.26 19.50 1.61
CA ILE A 68 -21.94 19.42 0.31
C ILE A 68 -23.43 19.13 0.54
N ASP A 69 -24.27 20.14 0.30
CA ASP A 69 -25.73 20.09 0.43
C ASP A 69 -26.41 20.24 -0.94
N PRO A 70 -27.01 19.16 -1.49
CA PRO A 70 -27.98 19.23 -2.57
C PRO A 70 -29.37 18.88 -2.03
N SER A 71 -29.77 19.53 -0.95
CA SER A 71 -31.01 19.43 -0.19
C SER A 71 -31.38 18.08 0.44
N LYS A 72 -30.96 16.90 -0.07
CA LYS A 72 -31.30 15.57 0.51
C LYS A 72 -30.33 14.40 0.17
N GLY A 73 -29.02 14.58 -0.02
CA GLY A 73 -28.15 13.41 -0.20
C GLY A 73 -26.64 13.67 -0.32
N LEU A 74 -25.82 12.79 0.27
CA LEU A 74 -25.16 11.62 -0.36
C LEU A 74 -24.24 10.92 0.66
N ILE A 75 -23.85 11.63 1.73
CA ILE A 75 -23.19 11.07 2.91
C ILE A 75 -23.92 11.65 4.14
N PRO A 76 -24.65 10.84 4.93
CA PRO A 76 -25.35 11.32 6.11
C PRO A 76 -24.36 11.91 7.13
N SER A 77 -24.85 12.77 8.03
CA SER A 77 -24.06 13.20 9.18
C SER A 77 -23.52 11.97 9.91
N MET A 78 -22.23 11.99 10.24
CA MET A 78 -21.57 10.86 10.87
C MET A 78 -20.92 11.30 12.17
N LYS A 79 -21.08 10.46 13.20
CA LYS A 79 -20.50 10.72 14.52
C LYS A 79 -18.98 10.79 14.44
N ILE A 80 -18.36 11.72 15.17
CA ILE A 80 -16.90 11.91 15.27
C ILE A 80 -16.17 10.58 15.56
N LYS A 81 -16.73 9.73 16.42
CA LYS A 81 -16.14 8.43 16.74
C LYS A 81 -15.91 7.53 15.52
N TYR A 82 -16.79 7.56 14.51
CA TYR A 82 -16.61 6.76 13.30
C TYR A 82 -15.44 7.29 12.46
N HIS A 83 -15.26 8.62 12.40
CA HIS A 83 -14.10 9.22 11.75
C HIS A 83 -12.78 8.85 12.43
N ILE A 84 -12.74 8.85 13.76
CA ILE A 84 -11.54 8.44 14.52
C ILE A 84 -11.20 6.97 14.20
N LEU A 85 -12.18 6.07 14.23
CA LEU A 85 -11.97 4.66 13.90
C LEU A 85 -11.54 4.45 12.44
N THR A 86 -12.13 5.20 11.52
CA THR A 86 -11.74 5.23 10.11
C THR A 86 -10.29 5.69 9.94
N ILE A 87 -9.90 6.81 10.56
CA ILE A 87 -8.53 7.33 10.50
C ILE A 87 -7.56 6.29 11.08
N ALA A 88 -7.89 5.68 12.22
CA ALA A 88 -7.07 4.63 12.81
C ALA A 88 -6.91 3.43 11.86
N THR A 89 -7.99 3.00 11.20
CA THR A 89 -7.98 1.88 10.26
C THR A 89 -7.16 2.18 9.00
N VAL A 90 -7.33 3.37 8.42
CA VAL A 90 -6.57 3.81 7.23
C VAL A 90 -5.08 3.93 7.56
N THR A 91 -4.72 4.53 8.69
CA THR A 91 -3.33 4.64 9.15
C THR A 91 -2.72 3.27 9.40
N THR A 92 -3.46 2.36 10.05
CA THR A 92 -3.02 0.97 10.28
C THR A 92 -2.83 0.22 8.98
N THR A 93 -3.73 0.41 8.00
CA THR A 93 -3.63 -0.20 6.66
C THR A 93 -2.35 0.25 5.95
N ALA A 94 -2.06 1.56 5.95
CA ALA A 94 -0.86 2.11 5.35
C ALA A 94 0.42 1.61 6.05
N PHE A 95 0.40 1.55 7.38
CA PHE A 95 1.50 1.02 8.18
C PHE A 95 1.78 -0.46 7.86
N LEU A 96 0.75 -1.31 7.91
CA LEU A 96 0.87 -2.75 7.63
C LEU A 96 1.36 -3.00 6.21
N THR A 97 0.87 -2.24 5.23
CA THR A 97 1.31 -2.35 3.83
C THR A 97 2.81 -2.07 3.71
N THR A 98 3.26 -0.98 4.32
CA THR A 98 4.69 -0.61 4.32
C THR A 98 5.54 -1.66 5.02
N TYR A 99 5.06 -2.16 6.16
CA TYR A 99 5.75 -3.17 6.95
C TYR A 99 5.88 -4.50 6.19
N LEU A 100 4.77 -5.02 5.65
CA LEU A 100 4.75 -6.26 4.87
C LEU A 100 5.67 -6.19 3.66
N LYS A 101 5.68 -5.07 2.94
CA LYS A 101 6.53 -4.91 1.76
C LYS A 101 8.01 -4.85 2.09
N LYS A 102 8.40 -4.12 3.13
CA LYS A 102 9.78 -4.13 3.64
C LYS A 102 10.20 -5.54 4.04
N GLY A 103 9.35 -6.23 4.81
CA GLY A 103 9.59 -7.62 5.20
C GLY A 103 9.74 -8.56 4.01
N MET A 104 8.91 -8.42 2.97
CA MET A 104 8.99 -9.23 1.75
C MET A 104 10.25 -8.94 0.94
N TYR A 105 10.69 -7.68 0.88
CA TYR A 105 11.95 -7.30 0.24
C TYR A 105 13.15 -7.91 0.97
N ASP A 106 13.22 -7.74 2.28
CA ASP A 106 14.30 -8.29 3.10
C ASP A 106 14.30 -9.83 3.04
N PHE A 107 13.11 -10.46 3.03
CA PHE A 107 12.95 -11.90 2.83
C PHE A 107 13.44 -12.36 1.46
N TYR A 108 13.09 -11.65 0.39
CA TYR A 108 13.51 -11.98 -0.97
C TYR A 108 15.03 -11.92 -1.12
N ILE A 109 15.66 -10.85 -0.63
CA ILE A 109 17.13 -10.72 -0.61
C ILE A 109 17.76 -11.86 0.18
N LYS A 110 17.22 -12.19 1.35
CA LYS A 110 17.78 -13.26 2.19
C LYS A 110 17.73 -14.64 1.52
N ILE A 111 16.70 -14.90 0.72
CA ILE A 111 16.57 -16.18 -0.01
C ILE A 111 17.47 -16.18 -1.25
N HIS A 112 17.60 -15.06 -1.94
CA HIS A 112 18.52 -14.92 -3.06
C HIS A 112 19.94 -14.60 -2.55
N LYS A 113 20.66 -15.65 -2.10
CA LYS A 113 22.06 -15.56 -1.67
C LYS A 113 23.00 -14.90 -2.69
N ASP A 114 22.57 -14.84 -3.94
CA ASP A 114 23.28 -14.24 -5.08
C ASP A 114 22.71 -12.87 -5.47
N PHE A 115 22.05 -12.14 -4.56
CA PHE A 115 21.49 -10.82 -4.89
C PHE A 115 22.57 -9.86 -5.42
N ASP A 116 23.75 -9.86 -4.80
CA ASP A 116 24.89 -9.06 -5.29
C ASP A 116 25.32 -9.50 -6.70
N THR A 117 25.36 -10.82 -6.95
CA THR A 117 25.64 -11.38 -8.27
C THR A 117 24.59 -10.96 -9.31
N PHE A 118 23.30 -10.95 -8.93
CA PHE A 118 22.21 -10.49 -9.79
C PHE A 118 22.35 -9.01 -10.17
N ILE A 119 22.72 -8.18 -9.19
CA ILE A 119 23.01 -6.76 -9.43
C ILE A 119 24.22 -6.59 -10.35
N ASP A 120 25.28 -7.36 -10.12
CA ASP A 120 26.48 -7.30 -10.96
C ASP A 120 26.21 -7.80 -12.39
N ASP A 121 25.34 -8.79 -12.58
CA ASP A 121 24.89 -9.22 -13.90
C ASP A 121 24.05 -8.14 -14.60
N CYS A 122 23.18 -7.45 -13.86
CA CYS A 122 22.45 -6.28 -14.39
C CYS A 122 23.42 -5.17 -14.80
N LYS A 123 24.44 -4.87 -13.99
CA LYS A 123 25.47 -3.89 -14.32
C LYS A 123 26.26 -4.29 -15.57
N LYS A 124 26.76 -5.53 -15.64
CA LYS A 124 27.51 -6.03 -16.81
C LYS A 124 26.71 -5.93 -18.10
N LYS A 125 25.43 -6.34 -18.07
CA LYS A 125 24.52 -6.19 -19.22
C LYS A 125 24.32 -4.72 -19.60
N SER A 126 24.20 -3.83 -18.61
CA SER A 126 24.05 -2.39 -18.86
C SER A 126 25.30 -1.76 -19.48
N LEU A 127 26.49 -2.12 -19.00
CA LEU A 127 27.77 -1.62 -19.50
C LEU A 127 28.04 -2.11 -20.92
N ALA A 128 27.67 -3.35 -21.23
CA ALA A 128 27.75 -3.88 -22.59
C ALA A 128 26.83 -3.13 -23.59
N ALA A 129 25.74 -2.53 -23.10
CA ALA A 129 24.82 -1.73 -23.92
C ALA A 129 25.26 -0.25 -24.04
N LYS A 130 26.19 0.21 -23.21
CA LYS A 130 26.68 1.60 -23.21
C LYS A 130 27.62 1.81 -24.40
N ASN A 131 27.37 2.85 -25.18
CA ASN A 131 28.23 3.24 -26.29
C ASN A 131 29.28 4.28 -25.82
N ASN A 132 30.34 4.50 -26.60
CA ASN A 132 31.35 5.53 -26.32
C ASN A 132 30.84 6.97 -26.53
N ASN A 133 29.59 7.15 -26.99
CA ASN A 133 28.99 8.44 -27.26
C ASN A 133 27.92 8.78 -26.21
N ASP A 134 28.21 9.75 -25.36
CA ASP A 134 27.33 10.16 -24.27
C ASP A 134 25.99 10.73 -24.74
N VAL A 135 25.94 11.41 -25.90
CA VAL A 135 24.69 11.96 -26.45
C VAL A 135 23.73 10.84 -26.82
N ILE A 136 24.26 9.79 -27.46
CA ILE A 136 23.48 8.59 -27.85
C ILE A 136 22.98 7.86 -26.59
N ASN A 137 23.82 7.72 -25.57
CA ASN A 137 23.43 7.07 -24.32
C ASN A 137 22.31 7.85 -23.61
N ILE A 138 22.36 9.18 -23.62
CA ILE A 138 21.32 10.02 -23.03
C ILE A 138 19.99 9.86 -23.78
N GLU A 139 19.99 9.85 -25.11
CA GLU A 139 18.79 9.60 -25.92
C GLU A 139 18.21 8.20 -25.65
N LEU A 140 19.05 7.16 -25.66
CA LEU A 140 18.64 5.80 -25.31
C LEU A 140 18.02 5.74 -23.90
N SER A 141 18.59 6.44 -22.93
CA SER A 141 18.05 6.50 -21.57
C SER A 141 16.66 7.15 -21.52
N ARG A 142 16.40 8.13 -22.40
CA ARG A 142 15.09 8.80 -22.51
C ARG A 142 14.07 7.90 -23.18
N ASP A 143 14.47 7.13 -24.18
CA ASP A 143 13.58 6.20 -24.88
C ASP A 143 13.17 5.01 -24.02
N ILE A 144 14.03 4.58 -23.09
CA ILE A 144 13.79 3.45 -22.17
C ILE A 144 13.03 3.90 -20.90
N ALA A 145 13.12 5.18 -20.51
CA ALA A 145 12.46 5.70 -19.31
C ALA A 145 10.93 5.46 -19.23
N PRO A 146 10.15 5.50 -20.33
CA PRO A 146 8.73 5.12 -20.32
C PRO A 146 8.47 3.68 -19.85
N ASP A 147 9.32 2.73 -20.18
CA ASP A 147 9.16 1.33 -19.75
C ASP A 147 9.39 1.19 -18.25
N LEU A 148 10.34 1.95 -17.70
CA LEU A 148 10.54 2.05 -16.25
C LEU A 148 9.27 2.56 -15.56
N GLN A 149 8.70 3.66 -16.06
CA GLN A 149 7.45 4.23 -15.51
C GLN A 149 6.27 3.26 -15.63
N LYS A 150 6.20 2.48 -16.71
CA LYS A 150 5.16 1.47 -16.90
C LYS A 150 5.25 0.39 -15.83
N THR A 151 6.45 -0.08 -15.51
CA THR A 151 6.67 -1.08 -14.46
C THR A 151 6.39 -0.50 -13.07
N GLU A 152 6.80 0.75 -12.80
CA GLU A 152 6.42 1.46 -11.56
C GLU A 152 4.91 1.54 -11.37
N ARG A 153 4.15 1.88 -12.42
CA ARG A 153 2.68 1.89 -12.38
C ARG A 153 2.09 0.51 -12.10
N LYS A 154 2.65 -0.56 -12.64
CA LYS A 154 2.21 -1.94 -12.32
C LYS A 154 2.43 -2.25 -10.84
N ILE A 155 3.63 -1.99 -10.32
CA ILE A 155 3.99 -2.22 -8.90
C ILE A 155 3.08 -1.40 -7.98
N SER A 156 2.86 -0.13 -8.32
CA SER A 156 1.93 0.76 -7.63
C SER A 156 0.51 0.18 -7.62
N LYS A 157 -0.02 -0.28 -8.76
CA LYS A 157 -1.33 -0.94 -8.84
C LYS A 157 -1.46 -2.17 -7.93
N TYR A 158 -0.45 -3.05 -7.88
CA TYR A 158 -0.49 -4.19 -6.95
C TYR A 158 -0.43 -3.76 -5.49
N THR A 159 0.31 -2.69 -5.19
CA THR A 159 0.34 -2.06 -3.86
C THR A 159 -1.05 -1.58 -3.45
N SER A 160 -1.73 -0.87 -4.33
CA SER A 160 -3.10 -0.39 -4.13
C SER A 160 -4.09 -1.48 -3.78
N ILE A 161 -4.06 -2.56 -4.56
CA ILE A 161 -4.97 -3.69 -4.37
C ILE A 161 -4.64 -4.39 -3.05
N THR A 162 -3.35 -4.46 -2.69
CA THR A 162 -2.93 -4.98 -1.38
C THR A 162 -3.45 -4.13 -0.22
N GLU A 163 -3.33 -2.79 -0.30
CA GLU A 163 -3.89 -1.87 0.72
C GLU A 163 -5.40 -2.11 0.89
N LEU A 164 -6.14 -2.26 -0.20
CA LEU A 164 -7.57 -2.57 -0.17
C LEU A 164 -7.86 -3.88 0.59
N PHE A 165 -7.15 -4.97 0.27
CA PHE A 165 -7.36 -6.25 0.94
C PHE A 165 -6.93 -6.25 2.40
N ILE A 166 -5.91 -5.46 2.78
CA ILE A 166 -5.57 -5.23 4.19
C ILE A 166 -6.72 -4.52 4.90
N GLY A 167 -7.28 -3.48 4.29
CA GLY A 167 -8.47 -2.79 4.83
C GLY A 167 -9.64 -3.76 5.02
N ILE A 168 -9.96 -4.59 4.02
CA ILE A 168 -11.02 -5.61 4.11
C ILE A 168 -10.72 -6.61 5.23
N ALA A 169 -9.49 -7.13 5.32
CA ALA A 169 -9.10 -8.08 6.35
C ALA A 169 -9.24 -7.48 7.76
N LEU A 170 -8.86 -6.22 7.96
CA LEU A 170 -9.03 -5.51 9.23
C LEU A 170 -10.52 -5.35 9.60
N LEU A 171 -11.36 -4.96 8.63
CA LEU A 171 -12.80 -4.85 8.87
C LEU A 171 -13.44 -6.20 9.18
N SER A 172 -13.05 -7.27 8.48
CA SER A 172 -13.49 -8.63 8.79
C SER A 172 -13.02 -9.09 10.16
N PHE A 173 -11.81 -8.73 10.57
CA PHE A 173 -11.28 -9.03 11.91
C PHE A 173 -12.07 -8.32 13.01
N VAL A 174 -12.40 -7.04 12.83
CA VAL A 174 -13.28 -6.30 13.76
C VAL A 174 -14.65 -6.97 13.85
N ASN A 175 -15.26 -7.33 12.72
CA ASN A 175 -16.55 -8.03 12.72
C ASN A 175 -16.47 -9.41 13.41
N PHE A 176 -15.37 -10.13 13.22
CA PHE A 176 -15.12 -11.42 13.86
C PHE A 176 -15.03 -11.29 15.39
N TYR A 177 -14.28 -10.31 15.90
CA TYR A 177 -14.09 -10.11 17.34
C TYR A 177 -15.39 -9.80 18.07
N PHE A 178 -16.26 -9.00 17.47
CA PHE A 178 -17.49 -8.52 18.10
C PHE A 178 -18.75 -9.31 17.73
N ASN A 179 -18.72 -10.17 16.70
CA ASN A 179 -19.91 -10.93 16.26
C ASN A 179 -19.58 -12.40 15.92
N PHE A 180 -19.65 -13.25 16.94
CA PHE A 180 -19.39 -14.70 16.84
C PHE A 180 -20.40 -15.48 15.98
N LYS A 181 -21.58 -14.93 15.66
CA LYS A 181 -22.65 -15.68 14.98
C LYS A 181 -22.41 -15.86 13.48
N ILE A 182 -21.54 -15.05 12.85
CA ILE A 182 -21.22 -15.10 11.42
C ILE A 182 -19.78 -15.61 11.24
N LEU A 183 -19.40 -16.65 11.99
CA LEU A 183 -18.03 -17.13 12.06
C LEU A 183 -17.52 -17.64 10.70
N SER A 184 -18.35 -18.36 9.94
CA SER A 184 -17.92 -19.02 8.69
C SER A 184 -17.65 -18.03 7.55
N ILE A 185 -18.54 -17.07 7.31
CA ILE A 185 -18.38 -16.09 6.23
C ILE A 185 -17.25 -15.11 6.55
N ASN A 186 -17.16 -14.61 7.78
CA ASN A 186 -16.07 -13.70 8.18
C ASN A 186 -14.70 -14.39 8.11
N THR A 187 -14.61 -15.66 8.54
CA THR A 187 -13.38 -16.45 8.42
C THR A 187 -12.99 -16.67 6.96
N LEU A 188 -13.95 -16.93 6.07
CA LEU A 188 -13.69 -17.09 4.64
C LEU A 188 -13.17 -15.77 4.02
N ILE A 189 -13.81 -14.64 4.31
CA ILE A 189 -13.38 -13.33 3.80
C ILE A 189 -11.98 -12.99 4.33
N PHE A 190 -11.73 -13.22 5.62
CA PHE A 190 -10.43 -12.95 6.24
C PHE A 190 -9.31 -13.82 5.65
N THR A 191 -9.53 -15.13 5.53
CA THR A 191 -8.54 -16.06 4.96
C THR A 191 -8.28 -15.78 3.48
N THR A 192 -9.32 -15.51 2.70
CA THR A 192 -9.18 -15.13 1.28
C THR A 192 -8.42 -13.81 1.13
N SER A 193 -8.76 -12.79 1.91
CA SER A 193 -8.07 -11.49 1.88
C SER A 193 -6.60 -11.64 2.26
N THR A 194 -6.30 -12.39 3.32
CA THR A 194 -4.92 -12.67 3.76
C THR A 194 -4.11 -13.40 2.69
N THR A 195 -4.72 -14.39 2.03
CA THR A 195 -4.07 -15.13 0.93
C THR A 195 -3.76 -14.20 -0.24
N LEU A 196 -4.71 -13.34 -0.62
CA LEU A 196 -4.51 -12.35 -1.69
C LEU A 196 -3.43 -11.33 -1.34
N ILE A 197 -3.35 -10.87 -0.07
CA ILE A 197 -2.27 -9.99 0.39
C ILE A 197 -0.91 -10.64 0.14
N ILE A 198 -0.73 -11.92 0.49
CA ILE A 198 0.54 -12.64 0.29
C ILE A 198 0.86 -12.75 -1.20
N ILE A 199 -0.09 -13.20 -2.02
CA ILE A 199 0.09 -13.39 -3.46
C ILE A 199 0.44 -12.06 -4.15
N LEU A 200 -0.30 -10.98 -3.86
CA LEU A 200 -0.11 -9.67 -4.50
C LEU A 200 1.23 -9.05 -4.09
N ASN A 201 1.65 -9.21 -2.83
CA ASN A 201 2.99 -8.80 -2.41
C ASN A 201 4.08 -9.60 -3.13
N PHE A 202 3.89 -10.91 -3.30
CA PHE A 202 4.84 -11.75 -4.03
C PHE A 202 4.95 -11.36 -5.51
N ILE A 203 3.82 -11.07 -6.17
CA ILE A 203 3.82 -10.57 -7.55
C ILE A 203 4.52 -9.20 -7.61
N SER A 204 4.22 -8.30 -6.68
CA SER A 204 4.82 -6.97 -6.63
C SER A 204 6.34 -7.01 -6.44
N ILE A 205 6.86 -7.91 -5.61
CA ILE A 205 8.30 -8.04 -5.39
C ILE A 205 8.99 -8.69 -6.59
N LYS A 206 8.35 -9.71 -7.20
CA LYS A 206 8.85 -10.35 -8.42
C LYS A 206 8.98 -9.35 -9.56
N LEU A 207 7.95 -8.54 -9.82
CA LEU A 207 7.98 -7.47 -10.82
C LEU A 207 9.09 -6.45 -10.55
N TYR A 208 9.35 -6.15 -9.28
CA TYR A 208 10.43 -5.24 -8.91
C TYR A 208 11.80 -5.79 -9.32
N PHE A 209 12.10 -7.04 -8.98
CA PHE A 209 13.40 -7.63 -9.28
C PHE A 209 13.56 -8.01 -10.76
N GLU A 210 12.53 -8.57 -11.39
CA GLU A 210 12.65 -9.11 -12.75
C GLU A 210 12.43 -8.06 -13.86
N GLU A 211 11.54 -7.08 -13.65
CA GLU A 211 11.23 -6.07 -14.67
C GLU A 211 11.83 -4.70 -14.32
N PHE A 212 11.63 -4.21 -13.09
CA PHE A 212 12.02 -2.84 -12.74
C PHE A 212 13.53 -2.69 -12.60
N LEU A 213 14.18 -3.56 -11.83
CA LEU A 213 15.57 -3.40 -11.45
C LEU A 213 16.57 -3.44 -12.63
N PRO A 214 16.40 -4.32 -13.63
CA PRO A 214 17.27 -4.32 -14.82
C PRO A 214 17.15 -3.04 -15.63
N ILE A 215 15.91 -2.54 -15.84
CA ILE A 215 15.65 -1.30 -16.58
C ILE A 215 16.19 -0.09 -15.80
N TYR A 216 15.97 -0.06 -14.49
CA TYR A 216 16.48 1.00 -13.62
C TYR A 216 18.01 1.09 -13.67
N THR A 217 18.69 -0.07 -13.57
CA THR A 217 20.15 -0.16 -13.66
C THR A 217 20.65 0.31 -15.02
N LEU A 218 19.97 -0.08 -16.11
CA LEU A 218 20.30 0.34 -17.46
C LEU A 218 20.18 1.86 -17.64
N VAL A 219 19.05 2.45 -17.23
CA VAL A 219 18.82 3.90 -17.34
C VAL A 219 19.88 4.68 -16.57
N LYS A 220 20.20 4.26 -15.34
CA LYS A 220 21.23 4.93 -14.53
C LYS A 220 22.65 4.75 -15.11
N SER A 221 22.97 3.58 -15.65
CA SER A 221 24.26 3.33 -16.31
C SER A 221 24.46 4.18 -17.57
N LEU A 222 23.42 4.28 -18.41
CA LEU A 222 23.43 5.13 -19.61
C LEU A 222 23.58 6.63 -19.27
N ARG A 223 23.10 7.05 -18.10
CA ARG A 223 23.27 8.43 -17.60
C ARG A 223 24.60 8.68 -16.90
N GLY A 224 25.43 7.64 -16.73
CA GLY A 224 26.70 7.74 -15.99
C GLY A 224 26.52 7.91 -14.48
N GLU A 225 25.34 7.60 -13.94
CA GLU A 225 25.04 7.67 -12.50
C GLU A 225 25.58 6.45 -11.74
N ILE A 226 25.98 5.39 -12.46
CA ILE A 226 26.60 4.19 -11.90
C ILE A 226 27.81 3.83 -12.80
N PRO A 227 28.95 3.45 -12.21
CA PRO A 227 30.13 3.01 -12.95
C PRO A 227 29.93 1.66 -13.67
#